data_AF-A0A7V8VTJ1-F1
#
_entry.id   AF-A0A7V8VTJ1-F1
#
_cell.length_a   1.000
_cell.length_b   1.000
_cell.length_c   1.000
_cell.angle_alpha   90.00
_cell.angle_beta   90.00
_cell.angle_gamma   90.00
#
_symmetry.space_group_name_H-M   'P 1'
#
loop_
_entity.id
_entity.type
_entity.pdbx_description
1 polymer ?
#
loop_
_entity_poly.entity_id
_entity_poly.type
_entity_poly.pdbx_seq_one_letter_code
_entity_poly.pdbx_strand_id
1 'polypeptide(L)'
;MSYPNRWLQALALLLLAGCSNGPTTGPGVTPPPECTFTNPVDFGADPSVMRKDGWYYLVASRDRGIYLHRSRNLTDLTRQNGVRVWAAPDTGWNQANVWAPEIHFLDGRWYIYYAAGRPGPPDAPFIYQRSGVLQSVGEDPQGEYVSRGMLYTGNDVVADTGNIWAIDLTVERLNGQLYAVWSGWEGNSTIARTPQHLYMATMSDPATISSDRVRISSPTESWERREDPVDGLDLQEGPQFLRNGEHVFIIYSTRES
;
A
#
# COMPACT_ATOMS: atom_id res chain seq x y z
N MET A 1 -37.03 101.72 23.54
CA MET A 1 -35.85 102.36 22.93
C MET A 1 -35.45 101.55 21.70
N SER A 2 -35.35 102.24 20.55
CA SER A 2 -34.80 101.87 19.23
C SER A 2 -34.98 100.47 18.59
N TYR A 3 -35.58 100.51 17.39
CA TYR A 3 -35.43 99.65 16.19
C TYR A 3 -33.94 99.39 15.78
N PRO A 4 -33.56 98.69 14.67
CA PRO A 4 -34.34 98.07 13.56
C PRO A 4 -33.81 96.70 12.99
N ASN A 5 -34.58 96.17 12.03
CA ASN A 5 -34.23 95.57 10.71
C ASN A 5 -32.95 94.71 10.54
N ARG A 6 -33.06 93.57 9.83
CA ARG A 6 -32.93 93.45 8.36
C ARG A 6 -32.89 91.98 7.92
N TRP A 7 -33.51 91.75 6.76
CA TRP A 7 -33.50 90.52 5.98
C TRP A 7 -32.11 90.25 5.39
N LEU A 8 -31.67 88.99 5.36
CA LEU A 8 -30.84 88.44 4.29
C LEU A 8 -30.91 86.90 4.28
N GLN A 9 -30.96 86.41 3.05
CA GLN A 9 -31.26 85.06 2.60
C GLN A 9 -30.25 84.03 3.11
N ALA A 10 -30.73 82.87 3.59
CA ALA A 10 -29.92 81.69 3.79
C ALA A 10 -30.29 80.63 2.74
N LEU A 11 -29.33 80.36 1.86
CA LEU A 11 -29.36 79.28 0.87
C LEU A 11 -29.58 77.93 1.57
N ALA A 12 -30.58 77.18 1.10
CA ALA A 12 -30.71 75.76 1.39
C ALA A 12 -29.70 74.97 0.56
N LEU A 13 -28.66 74.43 1.19
CA LEU A 13 -27.90 73.31 0.65
C LEU A 13 -28.50 72.01 1.21
N LEU A 14 -29.26 71.29 0.39
CA LEU A 14 -29.56 69.88 0.62
C LEU A 14 -28.27 69.06 0.43
N LEU A 15 -27.67 68.62 1.53
CA LEU A 15 -26.70 67.53 1.51
C LEU A 15 -27.48 66.20 1.43
N LEU A 16 -27.57 65.65 0.21
CA LEU A 16 -27.99 64.27 0.00
C LEU A 16 -26.94 63.35 0.64
N ALA A 17 -27.29 62.76 1.80
CA ALA A 17 -26.58 61.63 2.36
C ALA A 17 -26.79 60.41 1.45
N GLY A 18 -25.90 60.24 0.46
CA GLY A 18 -25.83 59.04 -0.35
C GLY A 18 -25.39 57.87 0.53
N CYS A 19 -26.32 56.96 0.82
CA CYS A 19 -26.00 55.66 1.40
C CYS A 19 -25.23 54.86 0.36
N SER A 20 -23.90 54.81 0.47
CA SER A 20 -23.10 53.85 -0.27
C SER A 20 -23.33 52.46 0.34
N ASN A 21 -24.14 51.63 -0.33
CA ASN A 21 -24.14 50.20 -0.12
C ASN A 21 -22.81 49.63 -0.64
N GLY A 22 -21.75 49.79 0.15
CA GLY A 22 -20.54 49.01 -0.04
C GLY A 22 -20.85 47.55 0.28
N PRO A 23 -20.40 46.57 -0.52
CA PRO A 23 -20.52 45.18 -0.14
C PRO A 23 -19.76 44.99 1.17
N THR A 24 -20.49 44.66 2.23
CA THR A 24 -19.90 44.15 3.48
C THR A 24 -19.21 42.85 3.14
N THR A 25 -17.89 42.88 3.00
CA THR A 25 -17.06 41.69 3.05
C THR A 25 -17.23 41.11 4.45
N GLY A 26 -18.11 40.12 4.59
CA GLY A 26 -18.12 39.26 5.77
C GLY A 26 -16.73 38.68 6.00
N PRO A 27 -16.40 38.27 7.24
CA PRO A 27 -15.11 37.65 7.53
C PRO A 27 -14.85 36.56 6.50
N GLY A 28 -13.78 36.72 5.71
CA GLY A 28 -13.39 35.78 4.69
C GLY A 28 -13.26 34.42 5.34
N VAL A 29 -14.16 33.51 4.97
CA VAL A 29 -14.00 32.11 5.33
C VAL A 29 -12.78 31.65 4.55
N THR A 30 -11.63 31.62 5.20
CA THR A 30 -10.43 30.99 4.65
C THR A 30 -10.86 29.58 4.23
N PRO A 31 -10.73 29.20 2.95
CA PRO A 31 -10.97 27.84 2.54
C PRO A 31 -10.16 26.91 3.45
N PRO A 32 -10.71 25.77 3.89
CA PRO A 32 -9.90 24.80 4.61
C PRO A 32 -8.63 24.53 3.79
N PRO A 33 -7.44 24.49 4.43
CA PRO A 33 -6.19 24.29 3.72
C PRO A 33 -6.31 23.08 2.80
N GLU A 34 -5.93 23.26 1.53
CA GLU A 34 -6.04 22.19 0.54
C GLU A 34 -5.21 20.99 1.03
N CYS A 35 -5.85 19.82 1.13
CA CYS A 35 -5.20 18.56 1.51
C CYS A 35 -4.38 18.03 0.31
N THR A 36 -3.27 18.70 0.02
CA THR A 36 -2.34 18.37 -1.06
C THR A 36 -1.08 17.69 -0.51
N PHE A 37 -0.36 16.99 -1.38
CA PHE A 37 0.96 16.42 -1.09
C PHE A 37 1.89 16.63 -2.28
N THR A 38 3.20 16.55 -2.05
CA THR A 38 4.22 16.66 -3.10
C THR A 38 4.84 15.29 -3.35
N ASN A 39 5.00 14.93 -4.61
CA ASN A 39 5.69 13.72 -5.03
C ASN A 39 7.17 14.00 -5.40
N PRO A 40 8.06 13.00 -5.24
CA PRO A 40 7.81 11.70 -4.61
C PRO A 40 7.64 11.84 -3.08
N VAL A 41 6.73 11.05 -2.50
CA VAL A 41 6.47 11.03 -1.04
C VAL A 41 7.57 10.28 -0.29
N ASP A 42 8.03 9.15 -0.84
CA ASP A 42 9.13 8.37 -0.28
C ASP A 42 10.00 7.74 -1.39
N PHE A 43 11.09 7.09 -1.00
CA PHE A 43 12.01 6.36 -1.88
C PHE A 43 11.64 4.87 -1.99
N GLY A 44 12.13 4.21 -3.03
CA GLY A 44 12.04 2.76 -3.17
C GLY A 44 10.92 2.31 -4.11
N ALA A 45 10.71 0.99 -4.11
CA ALA A 45 9.67 0.31 -4.87
C ALA A 45 8.69 -0.37 -3.89
N ASP A 46 7.56 -0.82 -4.41
CA ASP A 46 6.54 -1.60 -3.70
C ASP A 46 6.08 -0.95 -2.38
N PRO A 47 5.66 0.33 -2.37
CA PRO A 47 5.31 1.02 -1.13
C PRO A 47 4.01 0.46 -0.54
N SER A 48 4.08 -0.05 0.70
CA SER A 48 2.91 -0.47 1.46
C SER A 48 2.69 0.40 2.68
N VAL A 49 1.58 1.16 2.69
CA VAL A 49 1.21 2.05 3.79
C VAL A 49 -0.12 1.63 4.41
N MET A 50 -0.10 1.35 5.71
CA MET A 50 -1.31 1.15 6.51
C MET A 50 -1.58 2.36 7.40
N ARG A 51 -2.84 2.76 7.53
CA ARG A 51 -3.27 3.76 8.52
C ARG A 51 -4.00 3.08 9.68
N LYS A 52 -3.57 3.34 10.92
CA LYS A 52 -4.23 2.85 12.13
C LYS A 52 -4.05 3.84 13.30
N ASP A 53 -5.11 4.09 14.06
CA ASP A 53 -5.10 4.91 15.29
C ASP A 53 -4.44 6.31 15.11
N GLY A 54 -4.66 6.94 13.96
CA GLY A 54 -4.11 8.27 13.66
C GLY A 54 -2.63 8.27 13.22
N TRP A 55 -2.05 7.10 12.99
CA TRP A 55 -0.70 6.92 12.47
C TRP A 55 -0.71 6.25 11.10
N TYR A 56 0.28 6.59 10.28
CA TYR A 56 0.67 5.87 9.08
C TYR A 56 1.87 5.00 9.38
N TYR A 57 1.85 3.78 8.86
CA TYR A 57 2.90 2.78 8.97
C TYR A 57 3.32 2.38 7.58
N LEU A 58 4.58 2.58 7.24
CA LEU A 58 5.15 2.16 5.97
C LEU A 58 6.18 1.08 6.25
N VAL A 59 6.15 0.01 5.46
CA VAL A 59 7.22 -0.98 5.43
C VAL A 59 7.94 -0.94 4.08
N ALA A 60 9.25 -1.13 4.12
CA ALA A 60 10.08 -1.19 2.93
C ALA A 60 11.24 -2.17 3.13
N SER A 61 11.59 -2.88 2.07
CA SER A 61 12.76 -3.78 2.06
C SER A 61 14.02 -3.03 1.61
N ARG A 62 15.11 -3.19 2.35
CA ARG A 62 16.46 -2.74 1.95
C ARG A 62 17.53 -3.48 2.73
N ASP A 63 18.75 -3.57 2.20
CA ASP A 63 19.91 -4.08 2.91
C ASP A 63 19.68 -5.45 3.60
N ARG A 64 19.00 -6.37 2.89
CA ARG A 64 18.57 -7.69 3.39
C ARG A 64 17.74 -7.60 4.68
N GLY A 65 16.86 -6.60 4.78
CA GLY A 65 16.00 -6.40 5.93
C GLY A 65 14.71 -5.70 5.57
N ILE A 66 13.79 -5.70 6.54
CA ILE A 66 12.53 -4.97 6.46
C ILE A 66 12.59 -3.86 7.49
N TYR A 67 12.28 -2.65 7.03
CA TYR A 67 12.28 -1.44 7.82
C TYR A 67 10.86 -0.93 7.97
N LEU A 68 10.49 -0.53 9.18
CA LEU A 68 9.18 0.00 9.52
C LEU A 68 9.30 1.46 9.94
N HIS A 69 8.54 2.29 9.25
CA HIS A 69 8.44 3.72 9.43
C HIS A 69 7.07 4.03 10.02
N ARG A 70 7.01 5.03 10.92
CA ARG A 70 5.75 5.50 11.51
C ARG A 70 5.70 7.01 11.56
N SER A 71 4.60 7.60 11.14
CA SER A 71 4.38 9.06 11.23
C SER A 71 2.90 9.40 11.37
N ARG A 72 2.58 10.56 11.95
CA ARG A 72 1.20 11.10 11.94
C ARG A 72 0.84 11.74 10.59
N ASN A 73 1.84 12.09 9.79
CA ASN A 73 1.69 12.65 8.46
C ASN A 73 2.19 11.65 7.43
N LEU A 74 1.37 11.36 6.42
CA LEU A 74 1.75 10.46 5.31
C LEU A 74 3.03 10.93 4.60
N THR A 75 3.26 12.24 4.57
CA THR A 75 4.39 12.89 3.88
C THR A 75 5.69 12.91 4.67
N ASP A 76 5.68 12.46 5.93
CA ASP A 76 6.86 12.50 6.81
C ASP A 76 7.46 11.09 7.05
N LEU A 77 7.22 10.16 6.12
CA LEU A 77 7.74 8.79 6.16
C LEU A 77 9.05 8.71 5.36
N THR A 78 10.14 9.27 5.89
CA THR A 78 11.43 9.33 5.19
C THR A 78 12.33 8.12 5.47
N ARG A 79 13.28 7.84 4.55
CA ARG A 79 14.30 6.76 4.69
C ARG A 79 14.97 6.66 6.05
N GLN A 80 15.31 7.81 6.61
CA GLN A 80 16.17 7.92 7.78
C GLN A 80 15.44 7.53 9.08
N ASN A 81 14.11 7.58 9.09
CA ASN A 81 13.29 7.39 10.29
C ASN A 81 12.74 5.95 10.43
N GLY A 82 13.22 5.02 9.59
CA GLY A 82 12.79 3.61 9.62
C GLY A 82 13.60 2.78 10.62
N VAL A 83 12.90 1.95 11.38
CA VAL A 83 13.50 0.96 12.29
C VAL A 83 13.60 -0.37 11.57
N ARG A 84 14.78 -1.01 11.56
CA ARG A 84 14.90 -2.37 11.03
C ARG A 84 14.22 -3.33 12.01
N VAL A 85 13.07 -3.87 11.62
CA VAL A 85 12.28 -4.79 12.46
C VAL A 85 12.61 -6.26 12.20
N TRP A 86 13.23 -6.54 11.04
CA TRP A 86 13.65 -7.89 10.68
C TRP A 86 14.87 -7.89 9.73
N ALA A 87 15.66 -8.95 9.81
CA ALA A 87 16.83 -9.20 8.98
C ALA A 87 16.72 -10.59 8.35
N ALA A 88 17.03 -10.68 7.05
CA ALA A 88 17.12 -11.97 6.39
C ALA A 88 18.21 -12.82 7.05
N PRO A 89 17.95 -14.11 7.33
CA PRO A 89 18.95 -15.00 7.88
C PRO A 89 20.05 -15.29 6.85
N ASP A 90 21.19 -15.80 7.33
CA ASP A 90 22.30 -16.22 6.46
C ASP A 90 22.02 -17.53 5.72
N THR A 91 21.12 -18.36 6.27
CA THR A 91 20.71 -19.64 5.71
C THR A 91 19.19 -19.77 5.71
N GLY A 92 18.65 -20.60 4.81
CA GLY A 92 17.24 -20.93 4.77
C GLY A 92 16.54 -20.41 3.52
N TRP A 93 15.22 -20.59 3.47
CA TRP A 93 14.43 -20.25 2.27
C TRP A 93 14.34 -18.75 2.01
N ASN A 94 14.45 -17.91 3.04
CA ASN A 94 14.23 -16.47 3.01
C ASN A 94 15.53 -15.65 3.16
N GLN A 95 16.67 -16.22 2.75
CA GLN A 95 17.99 -15.60 2.99
C GLN A 95 18.32 -14.44 2.03
N ALA A 96 17.67 -14.35 0.87
CA ALA A 96 17.93 -13.37 -0.19
C ALA A 96 16.64 -12.82 -0.82
N ASN A 97 16.79 -11.78 -1.65
CA ASN A 97 15.72 -11.22 -2.48
C ASN A 97 14.45 -10.86 -1.70
N VAL A 98 14.63 -10.14 -0.58
CA VAL A 98 13.51 -9.67 0.26
C VAL A 98 12.77 -8.57 -0.49
N TRP A 99 11.51 -8.80 -0.87
CA TRP A 99 10.71 -7.92 -1.72
C TRP A 99 9.34 -7.62 -1.12
N ALA A 100 8.77 -6.49 -1.55
CA ALA A 100 7.38 -6.07 -1.37
C ALA A 100 6.79 -6.43 0.01
N PRO A 101 7.38 -5.95 1.13
CA PRO A 101 6.77 -6.18 2.42
C PRO A 101 5.45 -5.40 2.54
N GLU A 102 4.41 -6.01 3.12
CA GLU A 102 3.12 -5.38 3.41
C GLU A 102 2.73 -5.53 4.88
N ILE A 103 2.34 -4.43 5.52
CA ILE A 103 1.97 -4.41 6.93
C ILE A 103 0.45 -4.45 7.14
N HIS A 104 0.01 -5.37 8.00
CA HIS A 104 -1.38 -5.50 8.40
C HIS A 104 -1.50 -5.59 9.92
N PHE A 105 -2.62 -5.09 10.47
CA PHE A 105 -3.01 -5.33 11.85
C PHE A 105 -4.20 -6.29 11.87
N LEU A 106 -3.94 -7.53 12.28
CA LEU A 106 -4.91 -8.64 12.24
C LEU A 106 -4.96 -9.28 13.62
N ASP A 107 -6.17 -9.58 14.10
CA ASP A 107 -6.38 -10.35 15.34
C ASP A 107 -5.57 -9.84 16.55
N GLY A 108 -5.46 -8.50 16.65
CA GLY A 108 -4.78 -7.81 17.75
C GLY A 108 -3.24 -7.75 17.63
N ARG A 109 -2.65 -8.16 16.50
CA ARG A 109 -1.19 -8.15 16.28
C ARG A 109 -0.81 -7.58 14.93
N TRP A 110 0.44 -7.14 14.81
CA TRP A 110 1.00 -6.72 13.54
C TRP A 110 1.59 -7.91 12.80
N TYR A 111 1.32 -7.96 11.49
CA TYR A 111 1.88 -8.93 10.57
C TYR A 111 2.55 -8.20 9.42
N ILE A 112 3.68 -8.73 8.95
CA ILE A 112 4.34 -8.27 7.73
C ILE A 112 4.42 -9.46 6.78
N TYR A 113 3.69 -9.40 5.67
CA TYR A 113 3.82 -10.34 4.56
C TYR A 113 4.95 -9.87 3.65
N TYR A 114 5.72 -10.79 3.08
CA TYR A 114 6.84 -10.43 2.21
C TYR A 114 7.22 -11.61 1.32
N ALA A 115 7.94 -11.32 0.23
CA ALA A 115 8.58 -12.33 -0.59
C ALA A 115 10.07 -12.44 -0.30
N ALA A 116 10.60 -13.66 -0.30
CA ALA A 116 12.04 -13.93 -0.21
C ALA A 116 12.37 -15.31 -0.79
N GLY A 117 13.66 -15.56 -1.00
CA GLY A 117 14.13 -16.78 -1.65
C GLY A 117 15.56 -17.13 -1.28
N ARG A 118 15.95 -18.35 -1.64
CA ARG A 118 17.38 -18.70 -1.72
C ARG A 118 17.92 -18.21 -3.07
N PRO A 119 19.24 -17.92 -3.18
CA PRO A 119 19.85 -17.54 -4.44
C PRO A 119 19.59 -18.59 -5.54
N GLY A 120 19.11 -18.12 -6.70
CA GLY A 120 19.01 -18.91 -7.92
C GLY A 120 20.34 -18.95 -8.70
N PRO A 121 20.40 -19.71 -9.80
CA PRO A 121 21.51 -19.64 -10.75
C PRO A 121 21.58 -18.25 -11.43
N PRO A 122 22.72 -17.87 -12.03
CA PRO A 122 22.91 -16.53 -12.61
C PRO A 122 21.88 -16.14 -13.70
N ASP A 123 21.43 -17.10 -14.48
CA ASP A 123 20.43 -16.94 -15.56
C ASP A 123 18.98 -16.98 -15.06
N ALA A 124 18.77 -17.36 -13.79
CA ALA A 124 17.45 -17.44 -13.19
C ALA A 124 17.50 -17.15 -11.67
N PRO A 125 17.95 -15.94 -11.27
CA PRO A 125 18.33 -15.64 -9.88
C PRO A 125 17.16 -15.68 -8.89
N PHE A 126 15.91 -15.63 -9.38
CA PHE A 126 14.70 -15.45 -8.59
C PHE A 126 13.72 -16.64 -8.64
N ILE A 127 14.11 -17.77 -9.24
CA ILE A 127 13.22 -18.94 -9.42
C ILE A 127 12.79 -19.62 -8.11
N TYR A 128 13.39 -19.23 -6.98
CA TYR A 128 13.10 -19.77 -5.66
C TYR A 128 12.33 -18.82 -4.75
N GLN A 129 11.76 -17.72 -5.26
CA GLN A 129 10.95 -16.82 -4.43
C GLN A 129 9.71 -17.52 -3.86
N ARG A 130 9.41 -17.19 -2.61
CA ARG A 130 8.27 -17.68 -1.84
C ARG A 130 7.73 -16.53 -0.98
N SER A 131 6.47 -16.64 -0.59
CA SER A 131 5.84 -15.72 0.34
C SER A 131 5.93 -16.26 1.76
N GLY A 132 6.20 -15.36 2.72
CA GLY A 132 6.17 -15.69 4.14
C GLY A 132 5.59 -14.54 4.94
N VAL A 133 5.49 -14.76 6.25
CA VAL A 133 4.91 -13.78 7.16
C VAL A 133 5.73 -13.66 8.44
N LEU A 134 5.87 -12.42 8.89
CA LEU A 134 6.42 -12.05 10.17
C LEU A 134 5.28 -11.61 11.08
N GLN A 135 5.40 -11.87 12.38
CA GLN A 135 4.44 -11.45 13.40
C GLN A 135 5.15 -10.65 14.49
N SER A 136 4.56 -9.54 14.94
CA SER A 136 5.09 -8.78 16.06
C SER A 136 5.06 -9.58 17.37
N VAL A 137 6.15 -9.51 18.13
CA VAL A 137 6.26 -10.12 19.46
C VAL A 137 5.31 -9.42 20.44
N GLY A 138 5.30 -8.09 20.40
CA GLY A 138 4.47 -7.24 21.24
C GLY A 138 3.50 -6.35 20.46
N GLU A 139 3.03 -5.31 21.13
CA GLU A 139 2.07 -4.34 20.60
C GLU A 139 2.74 -3.20 19.82
N ASP A 140 4.01 -2.90 20.10
CA ASP A 140 4.76 -1.85 19.40
C ASP A 140 5.04 -2.28 17.95
N PRO A 141 4.50 -1.56 16.94
CA PRO A 141 4.77 -1.86 15.54
C PRO A 141 6.23 -1.69 15.15
N GLN A 142 7.04 -0.91 15.89
CA GLN A 142 8.48 -0.80 15.62
C GLN A 142 9.32 -1.75 16.48
N GLY A 143 8.67 -2.67 17.21
CA GLY A 143 9.31 -3.71 18.00
C GLY A 143 9.83 -4.89 17.18
N GLU A 144 10.22 -5.95 17.88
CA GLU A 144 10.72 -7.18 17.26
C GLU A 144 9.61 -7.96 16.53
N TYR A 145 9.97 -8.53 15.38
CA TYR A 145 9.11 -9.45 14.62
C TYR A 145 9.77 -10.82 14.51
N VAL A 146 8.97 -11.87 14.69
CA VAL A 146 9.38 -13.27 14.52
C VAL A 146 8.82 -13.84 13.23
N SER A 147 9.61 -14.65 12.53
CA SER A 147 9.12 -15.35 11.33
C SER A 147 8.14 -16.45 11.74
N ARG A 148 7.00 -16.50 11.06
CA ARG A 148 6.03 -17.61 11.15
C ARG A 148 6.24 -18.65 10.05
N GLY A 149 7.28 -18.48 9.23
CA GLY A 149 7.63 -19.38 8.15
C GLY A 149 7.05 -18.97 6.80
N MET A 150 7.15 -19.92 5.87
CA MET A 150 6.63 -19.82 4.51
C MET A 150 5.12 -20.10 4.51
N LEU A 151 4.35 -19.30 3.78
CA LEU A 151 2.92 -19.55 3.58
C LEU A 151 2.73 -20.66 2.55
N TYR A 152 1.73 -21.53 2.76
CA TYR A 152 1.42 -22.59 1.82
C TYR A 152 0.82 -22.05 0.52
N THR A 153 1.48 -22.23 -0.63
CA THR A 153 1.06 -21.69 -1.93
C THR A 153 0.89 -22.77 -3.02
N GLY A 154 0.79 -24.03 -2.60
CA GLY A 154 0.61 -25.18 -3.49
C GLY A 154 -0.83 -25.38 -3.97
N ASN A 155 -1.06 -26.46 -4.71
CA ASN A 155 -2.34 -26.74 -5.36
C ASN A 155 -3.31 -27.58 -4.50
N ASP A 156 -2.81 -28.35 -3.53
CA ASP A 156 -3.63 -29.20 -2.66
C ASP A 156 -3.15 -29.06 -1.21
N VAL A 157 -3.88 -28.28 -0.43
CA VAL A 157 -3.52 -27.95 0.97
C VAL A 157 -3.60 -29.17 1.88
N VAL A 158 -4.44 -30.16 1.55
CA VAL A 158 -4.64 -31.37 2.36
C VAL A 158 -3.53 -32.38 2.10
N ALA A 159 -3.15 -32.56 0.82
CA ALA A 159 -2.08 -33.46 0.43
C ALA A 159 -0.67 -32.86 0.60
N ASP A 160 -0.57 -31.55 0.87
CA ASP A 160 0.68 -30.79 0.98
C ASP A 160 1.62 -31.06 -0.21
N THR A 161 1.14 -30.75 -1.42
CA THR A 161 1.93 -30.93 -2.66
C THR A 161 3.17 -30.01 -2.76
N GLY A 162 3.48 -29.27 -1.70
CA GLY A 162 4.59 -28.34 -1.62
C GLY A 162 4.33 -26.97 -2.22
N ASN A 163 5.19 -26.03 -1.86
CA ASN A 163 5.06 -24.62 -2.22
C ASN A 163 5.50 -24.29 -3.64
N ILE A 164 4.68 -23.50 -4.31
CA ILE A 164 4.93 -22.97 -5.65
C ILE A 164 5.43 -21.53 -5.53
N TRP A 165 6.20 -21.08 -6.52
CA TRP A 165 6.67 -19.70 -6.63
C TRP A 165 5.52 -18.71 -6.41
N ALA A 166 5.73 -17.77 -5.48
CA ALA A 166 4.72 -16.82 -5.02
C ALA A 166 5.36 -15.56 -4.44
N ILE A 167 4.93 -14.39 -4.92
CA ILE A 167 5.35 -13.06 -4.44
C ILE A 167 4.15 -12.15 -4.21
N ASP A 168 4.40 -10.98 -3.61
CA ASP A 168 3.44 -9.89 -3.47
C ASP A 168 2.12 -10.32 -2.82
N LEU A 169 2.23 -11.12 -1.76
CA LEU A 169 1.06 -11.59 -1.04
C LEU A 169 0.48 -10.47 -0.17
N THR A 170 -0.79 -10.16 -0.41
CA THR A 170 -1.60 -9.28 0.43
C THR A 170 -2.83 -10.02 0.95
N VAL A 171 -3.48 -9.47 1.98
CA VAL A 171 -4.63 -10.10 2.63
C VAL A 171 -5.74 -9.11 2.93
N GLU A 172 -6.99 -9.59 2.91
CA GLU A 172 -8.16 -8.80 3.31
C GLU A 172 -9.23 -9.69 3.96
N ARG A 173 -9.96 -9.15 4.95
CA ARG A 173 -11.12 -9.80 5.55
C ARG A 173 -12.39 -9.46 4.78
N LEU A 174 -12.97 -10.45 4.12
CA LEU A 174 -14.24 -10.34 3.38
C LEU A 174 -15.30 -11.20 4.08
N ASN A 175 -16.38 -10.55 4.54
CA ASN A 175 -17.50 -11.22 5.23
C ASN A 175 -17.05 -12.12 6.40
N GLY A 176 -16.02 -11.70 7.14
CA GLY A 176 -15.46 -12.44 8.28
C GLY A 176 -14.36 -13.46 7.92
N GLN A 177 -14.28 -13.89 6.65
CA GLN A 177 -13.24 -14.79 6.16
C GLN A 177 -12.00 -14.00 5.74
N LEU A 178 -10.82 -14.43 6.19
CA LEU A 178 -9.55 -13.87 5.72
C LEU A 178 -9.16 -14.53 4.39
N TYR A 179 -8.82 -13.72 3.40
CA TYR A 179 -8.34 -14.18 2.10
C TYR A 179 -6.94 -13.66 1.87
N ALA A 180 -6.09 -14.52 1.28
CA ALA A 180 -4.82 -14.12 0.69
C ALA A 180 -4.96 -14.06 -0.83
N VAL A 181 -4.31 -13.07 -1.42
CA VAL A 181 -4.13 -12.93 -2.87
C VAL A 181 -2.65 -12.66 -3.14
N TRP A 182 -2.11 -13.26 -4.19
CA TRP A 182 -0.69 -13.14 -4.53
C TRP A 182 -0.44 -13.35 -6.03
N SER A 183 0.75 -12.96 -6.49
CA SER A 183 1.28 -13.33 -7.80
C SER A 183 1.98 -14.67 -7.72
N GLY A 184 1.63 -15.63 -8.57
CA GLY A 184 2.20 -16.97 -8.54
C GLY A 184 2.36 -17.63 -9.91
N TRP A 185 3.15 -18.70 -9.94
CA TRP A 185 3.29 -19.56 -11.12
C TRP A 185 2.28 -20.71 -11.09
N GLU A 186 1.92 -21.24 -12.26
CA GLU A 186 1.12 -22.48 -12.38
C GLU A 186 1.84 -23.68 -11.73
N GLY A 187 3.17 -23.73 -11.85
CA GLY A 187 4.03 -24.70 -11.21
C GLY A 187 5.45 -24.17 -11.07
N ASN A 188 6.27 -24.82 -10.25
CA ASN A 188 7.68 -24.46 -10.15
C ASN A 188 8.37 -24.70 -11.50
N SER A 189 9.24 -23.76 -11.87
CA SER A 189 9.96 -23.75 -13.13
C SER A 189 11.42 -23.34 -12.91
N THR A 190 12.31 -23.76 -13.79
CA THR A 190 13.70 -23.30 -13.80
C THR A 190 13.91 -22.12 -14.74
N ILE A 191 12.85 -21.66 -15.42
CA ILE A 191 12.88 -20.56 -16.38
C ILE A 191 12.54 -19.26 -15.65
N ALA A 192 13.44 -18.28 -15.71
CA ALA A 192 13.28 -16.99 -15.02
C ALA A 192 12.00 -16.24 -15.41
N ARG A 193 11.61 -16.34 -16.69
CA ARG A 193 10.46 -15.66 -17.29
C ARG A 193 9.21 -16.55 -17.36
N THR A 194 8.94 -17.29 -16.30
CA THR A 194 7.71 -18.10 -16.22
C THR A 194 6.51 -17.19 -15.99
N PRO A 195 5.38 -17.37 -16.73
CA PRO A 195 4.21 -16.53 -16.58
C PRO A 195 3.69 -16.45 -15.15
N GLN A 196 3.29 -15.25 -14.75
CA GLN A 196 2.72 -14.97 -13.43
C GLN A 196 1.22 -14.72 -13.53
N HIS A 197 0.48 -15.27 -12.58
CA HIS A 197 -0.98 -15.17 -12.50
C HIS A 197 -1.39 -14.74 -11.09
N LEU A 198 -2.58 -14.17 -10.95
CA LEU A 198 -3.16 -13.93 -9.64
C LEU A 198 -3.84 -15.17 -9.10
N TYR A 199 -3.46 -15.56 -7.90
CA TYR A 199 -4.07 -16.64 -7.13
C TYR A 199 -4.70 -16.11 -5.85
N MET A 200 -5.75 -16.79 -5.38
CA MET A 200 -6.46 -16.48 -4.15
C MET A 200 -6.72 -17.75 -3.34
N ALA A 201 -6.63 -17.65 -2.01
CA ALA A 201 -7.00 -18.73 -1.10
C ALA A 201 -7.57 -18.17 0.20
N THR A 202 -8.32 -19.00 0.91
CA THR A 202 -8.77 -18.69 2.28
C THR A 202 -7.64 -18.90 3.28
N MET A 203 -7.71 -18.21 4.40
CA MET A 203 -6.81 -18.39 5.55
C MET A 203 -7.60 -18.70 6.82
N SER A 204 -7.12 -19.65 7.62
CA SER A 204 -7.71 -19.96 8.93
C SER A 204 -7.25 -18.99 10.02
N ASP A 205 -6.05 -18.46 9.87
CA ASP A 205 -5.43 -17.44 10.72
C ASP A 205 -4.44 -16.62 9.86
N PRO A 206 -3.92 -15.48 10.36
CA PRO A 206 -3.03 -14.61 9.57
C PRO A 206 -1.74 -15.27 9.03
N ALA A 207 -1.38 -16.46 9.48
CA ALA A 207 -0.18 -17.17 9.04
C ALA A 207 -0.45 -18.55 8.40
N THR A 208 -1.70 -18.92 8.14
CA THR A 208 -2.04 -20.25 7.62
C THR A 208 -3.05 -20.17 6.48
N ILE A 209 -2.62 -20.52 5.27
CA ILE A 209 -3.51 -20.77 4.12
C ILE A 209 -4.30 -22.06 4.38
N SER A 210 -5.62 -22.03 4.17
CA SER A 210 -6.56 -23.09 4.58
C SER A 210 -7.40 -23.68 3.45
N SER A 211 -7.14 -23.29 2.21
CA SER A 211 -7.76 -23.90 1.02
C SER A 211 -6.75 -24.05 -0.09
N ASP A 212 -7.10 -24.86 -1.08
CA ASP A 212 -6.43 -24.84 -2.37
C ASP A 212 -6.46 -23.42 -2.95
N ARG A 213 -5.41 -23.08 -3.69
CA ARG A 213 -5.37 -21.82 -4.41
C ARG A 213 -6.28 -21.89 -5.63
N VAL A 214 -6.93 -20.76 -5.92
CA VAL A 214 -7.74 -20.57 -7.11
C VAL A 214 -7.08 -19.50 -7.96
N ARG A 215 -6.82 -19.80 -9.24
CA ARG A 215 -6.36 -18.80 -10.21
C ARG A 215 -7.53 -17.88 -10.56
N ILE A 216 -7.46 -16.62 -10.13
CA ILE A 216 -8.55 -15.65 -10.32
C ILE A 216 -8.35 -14.77 -11.55
N SER A 217 -7.12 -14.65 -12.04
CA SER A 217 -6.79 -13.86 -13.23
C SER A 217 -5.56 -14.42 -13.93
N SER A 218 -5.38 -14.09 -15.20
CA SER A 218 -4.20 -14.45 -15.99
C SER A 218 -3.91 -13.37 -17.02
N PRO A 219 -2.63 -13.18 -17.42
CA PRO A 219 -2.26 -12.21 -18.45
C PRO A 219 -2.81 -12.66 -19.80
N THR A 220 -3.99 -12.15 -20.16
CA THR A 220 -4.70 -12.51 -21.39
C THR A 220 -4.78 -11.37 -22.38
N GLU A 221 -4.73 -10.15 -21.90
CA GLU A 221 -4.81 -8.97 -22.73
C GLU A 221 -3.46 -8.66 -23.38
N SER A 222 -3.49 -8.01 -24.54
CA SER A 222 -2.26 -7.63 -25.24
C SER A 222 -1.37 -6.73 -24.40
N TRP A 223 -1.96 -5.87 -23.57
CA TRP A 223 -1.26 -5.01 -22.62
C TRP A 223 -0.77 -5.74 -21.36
N GLU A 224 -0.99 -7.04 -21.23
CA GLU A 224 -0.45 -7.88 -20.14
C GLU A 224 0.63 -8.83 -20.62
N ARG A 225 0.77 -8.96 -21.94
CA ARG A 225 1.69 -9.86 -22.61
C ARG A 225 2.83 -9.11 -23.27
N ARG A 226 4.00 -9.75 -23.34
CA ARG A 226 5.16 -9.24 -24.09
C ARG A 226 5.60 -10.28 -25.11
N GLU A 227 5.37 -10.00 -26.39
CA GLU A 227 5.67 -10.89 -27.52
C GLU A 227 7.18 -11.08 -27.80
N ASP A 228 8.05 -10.57 -26.93
CA ASP A 228 9.49 -10.69 -27.07
C ASP A 228 9.94 -12.11 -26.69
N PRO A 229 10.50 -12.91 -27.62
CA PRO A 229 10.89 -14.29 -27.34
C PRO A 229 12.14 -14.40 -26.45
N VAL A 230 12.88 -13.29 -26.25
CA VAL A 230 14.09 -13.23 -25.42
C VAL A 230 13.77 -12.65 -24.05
N ASP A 231 13.03 -11.53 -24.02
CA ASP A 231 12.78 -10.75 -22.82
C ASP A 231 11.31 -10.65 -22.39
N GLY A 232 10.42 -11.41 -23.03
CA GLY A 232 8.99 -11.43 -22.73
C GLY A 232 8.67 -12.05 -21.38
N LEU A 233 7.88 -11.36 -20.57
CA LEU A 233 7.27 -11.90 -19.36
C LEU A 233 5.80 -11.50 -19.34
N ASP A 234 4.92 -12.50 -19.36
CA ASP A 234 3.50 -12.34 -19.16
C ASP A 234 3.23 -12.34 -17.64
N LEU A 235 2.82 -11.21 -17.08
CA LEU A 235 2.71 -11.06 -15.63
C LEU A 235 1.48 -10.30 -15.17
N GLN A 236 0.99 -10.71 -14.00
CA GLN A 236 0.10 -9.94 -13.15
C GLN A 236 0.64 -10.06 -11.72
N GLU A 237 1.09 -8.95 -11.14
CA GLU A 237 1.74 -8.91 -9.83
C GLU A 237 1.26 -7.73 -8.97
N GLY A 238 1.83 -7.54 -7.77
CA GLY A 238 1.46 -6.46 -6.87
C GLY A 238 -0.05 -6.32 -6.60
N PRO A 239 -0.80 -7.40 -6.33
CA PRO A 239 -2.23 -7.28 -6.14
C PRO A 239 -2.56 -6.47 -4.88
N GLN A 240 -3.61 -5.65 -4.94
CA GLN A 240 -4.09 -4.82 -3.83
C GLN A 240 -5.61 -4.83 -3.75
N PHE A 241 -6.13 -5.07 -2.54
CA PHE A 241 -7.56 -4.95 -2.28
C PHE A 241 -7.98 -3.48 -2.16
N LEU A 242 -9.04 -3.09 -2.86
CA LEU A 242 -9.71 -1.80 -2.69
C LEU A 242 -11.20 -2.03 -2.45
N ARG A 243 -11.71 -1.50 -1.33
CA ARG A 243 -13.14 -1.56 -0.99
C ARG A 243 -13.83 -0.24 -1.29
N ASN A 244 -14.97 -0.31 -1.96
CA ASN A 244 -15.83 0.84 -2.21
C ASN A 244 -17.30 0.43 -2.08
N GLY A 245 -17.93 0.78 -0.96
CA GLY A 245 -19.28 0.33 -0.64
C GLY A 245 -19.35 -1.20 -0.52
N GLU A 246 -20.24 -1.80 -1.29
CA GLU A 246 -20.44 -3.26 -1.34
C GLU A 246 -19.45 -3.97 -2.30
N HIS A 247 -18.68 -3.21 -3.06
CA HIS A 247 -17.74 -3.76 -4.04
C HIS A 247 -16.33 -3.92 -3.46
N VAL A 248 -15.69 -5.00 -3.90
CA VAL A 248 -14.27 -5.28 -3.68
C VAL A 248 -13.61 -5.34 -5.04
N PHE A 249 -12.55 -4.57 -5.21
CA PHE A 249 -11.69 -4.56 -6.38
C PHE A 249 -10.35 -5.18 -5.98
N ILE A 250 -9.75 -5.94 -6.89
CA ILE A 250 -8.35 -6.35 -6.81
C ILE A 250 -7.65 -5.62 -7.94
N ILE A 251 -6.82 -4.65 -7.58
CA ILE A 251 -5.96 -3.91 -8.50
C ILE A 251 -4.65 -4.69 -8.59
N TYR A 252 -4.02 -4.73 -9.76
CA TYR A 252 -2.74 -5.40 -9.95
C TYR A 252 -1.88 -4.62 -10.95
N SER A 253 -0.58 -4.90 -10.90
CA SER A 253 0.42 -4.43 -11.85
C SER A 253 0.63 -5.45 -12.96
N THR A 254 0.96 -4.97 -14.14
CA THR A 254 1.35 -5.78 -15.29
C THR A 254 2.28 -4.95 -16.17
N ARG A 255 3.06 -5.62 -17.03
CA ARG A 255 4.18 -5.02 -17.78
C ARG A 255 5.27 -4.44 -16.86
N GLU A 256 6.31 -3.91 -17.49
CA GLU A 256 7.67 -3.79 -16.92
C GLU A 256 7.78 -3.36 -15.46
N SER A 257 8.53 -4.17 -14.70
CA SER A 257 9.83 -3.74 -14.16
C SER A 257 10.98 -4.14 -15.09
#